data_AF-A0A9P9E9G7-F1
#
_entry.id   AF-A0A9P9E9G7-F1
#
_cell.length_a   1.000
_cell.length_b   1.000
_cell.length_c   1.000
_cell.angle_alpha   90.00
_cell.angle_beta   90.00
_cell.angle_gamma   90.00
#
_symmetry.space_group_name_H-M   'P 1'
#
loop_
_entity.id
_entity.type
_entity.pdbx_description
1 polymer ?
#
loop_
_entity_poly.entity_id
_entity_poly.type
_entity_poly.pdbx_seq_one_letter_code
_entity_poly.pdbx_strand_id
1 'polypeptide(L)'
;MGPNSIVAMRREIIHILCFKPLSVNEIWSKLVPKHWEHEDFYRVLNELATFQPSDSVSDVGTFELRPEFFEEIDPYIAFYHKNQREESEMVYRNKKAGETGKPVEEIVYEPRTRPVLSGLFENLGAFMGTGMFCQVIYYSLLYPLVAHKFAPSVPFTRLETFLQVVLHLVLIAIVEDMTDETEMAGESLKSFVYMALTRRARSNFMLDAPNSRTIVALLHMMSTKDEFKTVHPKIALVLKRLKQKRPRAFEAAYTSLGVLVDRIHTSSPANTSVEEERERRKKAALSCQARVMAQFQQQQKSFMENQTTIDCGSDLDEDEQ
;
A
#
# COMPACT_ATOMS: atom_id res chain seq x y z
N MET A 1 27.86 -23.24 11.00
CA MET A 1 27.49 -22.01 10.26
C MET A 1 26.45 -21.26 11.09
N GLY A 2 26.52 -19.94 11.18
CA GLY A 2 25.79 -19.17 12.21
C GLY A 2 24.29 -18.96 11.95
N PRO A 3 23.50 -18.58 12.98
CA PRO A 3 22.04 -18.37 12.91
C PRO A 3 21.56 -17.41 11.82
N ASN A 4 22.45 -16.56 11.29
CA ASN A 4 22.16 -15.64 10.19
C ASN A 4 21.80 -16.33 8.85
N SER A 5 22.23 -17.58 8.60
CA SER A 5 21.90 -18.28 7.35
C SER A 5 20.44 -18.72 7.29
N ILE A 6 19.88 -19.16 8.42
CA ILE A 6 18.48 -19.61 8.52
C ILE A 6 17.54 -18.42 8.33
N VAL A 7 17.84 -17.27 8.96
CA VAL A 7 17.05 -16.04 8.81
C VAL A 7 17.05 -15.53 7.37
N ALA A 8 18.21 -15.60 6.70
CA ALA A 8 18.33 -15.21 5.29
C ALA A 8 17.51 -16.13 4.37
N MET A 9 17.63 -17.45 4.55
CA MET A 9 16.85 -18.45 3.80
C MET A 9 15.35 -18.28 4.01
N ARG A 10 14.90 -18.12 5.27
CA ARG A 10 13.49 -17.90 5.59
C ARG A 10 12.94 -16.70 4.82
N ARG A 11 13.68 -15.58 4.85
CA ARG A 11 13.31 -14.37 4.10
C ARG A 11 13.23 -14.68 2.60
N GLU A 12 14.21 -15.38 2.04
CA GLU A 12 14.21 -15.68 0.61
C GLU A 12 13.03 -16.57 0.18
N ILE A 13 12.71 -17.61 0.96
CA ILE A 13 11.55 -18.49 0.68
C ILE A 13 10.23 -17.68 0.72
N ILE A 14 10.04 -16.81 1.72
CA ILE A 14 8.85 -15.94 1.81
C ILE A 14 8.72 -15.10 0.53
N HIS A 15 9.82 -14.51 0.06
CA HIS A 15 9.84 -13.63 -1.10
C HIS A 15 9.77 -14.38 -2.44
N ILE A 16 10.06 -15.68 -2.46
CA ILE A 16 9.88 -16.53 -3.64
C ILE A 16 8.42 -16.97 -3.76
N LEU A 17 7.81 -17.38 -2.64
CA LEU A 17 6.45 -17.95 -2.60
C LEU A 17 5.34 -16.90 -2.53
N CYS A 18 5.65 -15.62 -2.31
CA CYS A 18 4.63 -14.58 -2.19
C CYS A 18 3.83 -14.32 -3.49
N PHE A 19 4.38 -14.72 -4.65
CA PHE A 19 3.74 -14.48 -5.96
C PHE A 19 2.73 -15.55 -6.32
N LYS A 20 3.11 -16.82 -6.14
CA LYS A 20 2.29 -18.00 -6.47
C LYS A 20 2.83 -19.25 -5.78
N PRO A 21 2.01 -20.31 -5.65
CA PRO A 21 2.50 -21.63 -5.27
C PRO A 21 3.56 -22.15 -6.25
N LEU A 22 4.61 -22.79 -5.74
CA LEU A 22 5.72 -23.32 -6.53
C LEU A 22 6.07 -24.76 -6.13
N SER A 23 6.52 -25.56 -7.08
CA SER A 23 7.14 -26.86 -6.80
C SER A 23 8.51 -26.69 -6.12
N VAL A 24 9.00 -27.75 -5.45
CA VAL A 24 10.33 -27.72 -4.81
C VAL A 24 11.44 -27.35 -5.79
N ASN A 25 11.38 -27.89 -7.02
CA ASN A 25 12.38 -27.62 -8.05
C ASN A 25 12.38 -26.15 -8.50
N GLU A 26 11.21 -25.53 -8.63
CA GLU A 26 11.10 -24.11 -8.93
C GLU A 26 11.65 -23.24 -7.79
N ILE A 27 11.42 -23.63 -6.53
CA ILE A 27 11.96 -22.95 -5.36
C ILE A 27 13.49 -23.01 -5.39
N TRP A 28 14.07 -24.20 -5.62
CA TRP A 28 15.53 -24.36 -5.73
C TRP A 28 16.15 -23.52 -6.84
N SER A 29 15.50 -23.46 -8.01
CA SER A 29 15.99 -22.66 -9.14
C SER A 29 16.08 -21.16 -8.84
N LYS A 30 15.33 -20.68 -7.83
CA LYS A 30 15.25 -19.27 -7.43
C LYS A 30 16.06 -18.95 -6.18
N LEU A 31 16.44 -19.96 -5.39
CA LEU A 31 17.23 -19.80 -4.17
C LEU A 31 18.73 -19.69 -4.47
N VAL A 32 19.44 -18.91 -3.65
CA VAL A 32 20.90 -18.98 -3.60
C VAL A 32 21.36 -20.41 -3.28
N PRO A 33 22.35 -20.99 -3.99
CA PRO A 33 22.73 -22.39 -3.84
C PRO A 33 22.95 -22.88 -2.40
N LYS A 34 23.66 -22.05 -1.62
CA LYS A 34 23.95 -22.30 -0.21
C LYS A 34 22.71 -22.50 0.68
N HIS A 35 21.55 -22.00 0.27
CA HIS A 35 20.33 -22.07 1.06
C HIS A 35 19.53 -23.35 0.82
N TRP A 36 19.50 -23.90 -0.39
CA TRP A 36 18.80 -25.18 -0.62
C TRP A 36 19.63 -26.40 -0.22
N GLU A 37 20.97 -26.26 -0.19
CA GLU A 37 21.88 -27.28 0.35
C GLU A 37 21.88 -27.34 1.89
N HIS A 38 21.20 -26.40 2.55
CA HIS A 38 21.19 -26.32 4.00
C HIS A 38 20.30 -27.41 4.62
N GLU A 39 20.79 -28.08 5.66
CA GLU A 39 20.12 -29.22 6.31
C GLU A 39 18.69 -28.88 6.77
N ASP A 40 18.48 -27.67 7.29
CA ASP A 40 17.17 -27.19 7.73
C ASP A 40 16.20 -26.75 6.62
N PHE A 41 16.57 -26.81 5.34
CA PHE A 41 15.74 -26.29 4.24
C PHE A 41 14.30 -26.81 4.27
N TYR A 42 14.11 -28.12 4.34
CA TYR A 42 12.78 -28.73 4.37
C TYR A 42 12.01 -28.38 5.65
N ARG A 43 12.70 -28.23 6.79
CA ARG A 43 12.06 -27.79 8.04
C ARG A 43 11.50 -26.38 7.89
N VAL A 44 12.31 -25.46 7.36
CA VAL A 44 11.93 -24.05 7.14
C VAL A 44 10.82 -23.96 6.09
N LEU A 45 10.91 -24.72 4.99
CA LEU A 45 9.87 -24.74 3.97
C LEU A 45 8.52 -25.23 4.53
N ASN A 46 8.54 -26.32 5.31
CA ASN A 46 7.33 -26.85 5.96
C ASN A 46 6.77 -25.92 7.03
N GLU A 47 7.60 -25.08 7.65
CA GLU A 47 7.12 -24.03 8.57
C GLU A 47 6.42 -22.91 7.81
N LEU A 48 7.01 -22.46 6.70
CA LEU A 48 6.57 -21.30 5.93
C LEU A 48 5.40 -21.54 5.00
N ALA A 49 5.27 -22.76 4.50
CA ALA A 49 4.35 -23.09 3.42
C ALA A 49 3.46 -24.29 3.75
N THR A 50 2.35 -24.38 3.03
CA THR A 50 1.45 -25.53 3.04
C THR A 50 1.64 -26.28 1.73
N PHE A 51 1.88 -27.59 1.82
CA PHE A 51 1.96 -28.44 0.64
C PHE A 51 0.56 -28.66 0.06
N GLN A 52 0.41 -28.34 -1.21
CA GLN A 52 -0.78 -28.60 -2.01
C GLN A 52 -0.49 -29.77 -2.96
N PRO A 53 -1.15 -30.93 -2.80
CA PRO A 53 -1.02 -32.02 -3.74
C PRO A 53 -1.59 -31.60 -5.10
N SER A 54 -1.02 -32.14 -6.18
CA SER A 54 -1.58 -31.98 -7.51
C SER A 54 -2.78 -32.92 -7.72
N ASP A 55 -3.77 -32.46 -8.47
CA ASP A 55 -4.92 -33.28 -8.88
C ASP A 55 -4.55 -34.33 -9.94
N SER A 56 -3.45 -34.12 -10.65
CA SER A 56 -2.91 -35.05 -11.65
C SER A 56 -1.81 -35.93 -11.07
N VAL A 57 -1.87 -37.23 -11.39
CA VAL A 57 -0.87 -38.26 -11.04
C VAL A 57 0.51 -37.97 -11.64
N SER A 58 0.57 -37.17 -12.71
CA SER A 58 1.82 -36.76 -13.38
C SER A 58 2.45 -35.49 -12.84
N ASP A 59 1.70 -34.70 -12.07
CA ASP A 59 2.15 -33.38 -11.63
C ASP A 59 2.82 -33.46 -10.26
N VAL A 60 3.73 -32.52 -10.00
CA VAL A 60 4.40 -32.38 -8.72
C VAL A 60 3.59 -31.41 -7.87
N GLY A 61 3.30 -31.76 -6.62
CA GLY A 61 2.64 -30.86 -5.68
C GLY A 61 3.41 -29.55 -5.47
N THR A 62 2.69 -28.51 -5.07
CA THR A 62 3.23 -27.16 -4.91
C THR A 62 3.21 -26.72 -3.45
N PHE A 63 3.99 -25.69 -3.13
CA PHE A 63 4.04 -25.09 -1.80
C PHE A 63 3.44 -23.69 -1.88
N GLU A 64 2.38 -23.45 -1.12
CA GLU A 64 1.74 -22.14 -0.98
C GLU A 64 2.20 -21.47 0.31
N LEU A 65 2.58 -20.19 0.25
CA LEU A 65 2.98 -19.43 1.43
C LEU A 65 1.82 -19.33 2.43
N ARG A 66 2.07 -19.62 3.71
CA ARG A 66 1.03 -19.48 4.73
C ARG A 66 0.61 -18.02 4.92
N PRO A 67 -0.69 -17.73 5.13
CA PRO A 67 -1.21 -16.38 5.34
C PRO A 67 -0.45 -15.58 6.42
N GLU A 68 0.01 -16.25 7.48
CA GLU A 68 0.73 -15.65 8.61
C GLU A 68 1.99 -14.87 8.16
N PHE A 69 2.69 -15.35 7.13
CA PHE A 69 3.99 -14.79 6.72
C PHE A 69 3.90 -13.69 5.66
N PHE A 70 2.72 -13.41 5.12
CA PHE A 70 2.56 -12.30 4.17
C PHE A 70 2.90 -10.93 4.79
N GLU A 71 2.84 -10.79 6.11
CA GLU A 71 3.29 -9.58 6.77
C GLU A 71 4.81 -9.38 6.73
N GLU A 72 5.57 -10.46 6.49
CA GLU A 72 7.03 -10.42 6.37
C GLU A 72 7.50 -10.08 4.94
N ILE A 73 6.57 -9.92 3.98
CA ILE A 73 6.87 -9.51 2.62
C ILE A 73 7.42 -8.08 2.62
N ASP A 74 8.56 -7.89 2.00
CA ASP A 74 9.24 -6.62 1.77
C ASP A 74 9.40 -6.40 0.26
N PRO A 75 8.56 -5.54 -0.35
CA PRO A 75 8.64 -5.23 -1.79
C PRO A 75 9.97 -4.59 -2.20
N TYR A 76 10.74 -4.05 -1.26
CA TYR A 76 12.01 -3.35 -1.52
C TYR A 76 13.23 -4.23 -1.26
N ILE A 77 13.05 -5.56 -1.18
CA ILE A 77 14.15 -6.51 -1.09
C ILE A 77 15.11 -6.39 -2.29
N ALA A 78 16.41 -6.54 -2.03
CA ALA A 78 17.48 -6.16 -2.95
C ALA A 78 17.47 -6.92 -4.30
N PHE A 79 16.95 -8.15 -4.34
CA PHE A 79 16.96 -8.99 -5.53
C PHE A 79 15.66 -8.89 -6.36
N TYR A 80 14.68 -8.09 -5.94
CA TYR A 80 13.51 -7.81 -6.78
C TYR A 80 13.82 -6.78 -7.85
N HIS A 81 13.51 -7.13 -9.10
CA HIS A 81 13.42 -6.17 -10.17
C HIS A 81 12.11 -5.37 -10.10
N LYS A 82 11.97 -4.34 -10.94
CA LYS A 82 10.84 -3.40 -10.92
C LYS A 82 9.47 -4.11 -10.89
N ASN A 83 9.26 -5.09 -11.77
CA ASN A 83 7.96 -5.77 -11.90
C ASN A 83 7.64 -6.60 -10.64
N GLN A 84 8.62 -7.35 -10.12
CA GLN A 84 8.48 -8.09 -8.85
C GLN A 84 8.16 -7.19 -7.67
N ARG A 85 8.72 -5.98 -7.62
CA ARG A 85 8.39 -4.99 -6.58
C ARG A 85 6.94 -4.56 -6.66
N GLU A 86 6.45 -4.19 -7.84
CA GLU A 86 5.07 -3.77 -8.04
C GLU A 86 4.08 -4.90 -7.71
N GLU A 87 4.39 -6.12 -8.12
CA GLU A 87 3.57 -7.31 -7.87
C GLU A 87 3.56 -7.69 -6.37
N SER A 88 4.72 -7.72 -5.71
CA SER A 88 4.79 -8.02 -4.27
C SER A 88 4.15 -6.94 -3.40
N GLU A 89 4.26 -5.66 -3.78
CA GLU A 89 3.54 -4.57 -3.12
C GLU A 89 2.02 -4.72 -3.32
N MET A 90 1.55 -5.19 -4.47
CA MET A 90 0.13 -5.48 -4.69
C MET A 90 -0.36 -6.67 -3.86
N VAL A 91 0.42 -7.74 -3.73
CA VAL A 91 0.13 -8.88 -2.84
C VAL A 91 -0.06 -8.39 -1.40
N TYR A 92 0.88 -7.58 -0.89
CA TYR A 92 0.79 -6.99 0.44
C TYR A 92 -0.48 -6.14 0.60
N ARG A 93 -0.77 -5.26 -0.36
CA ARG A 93 -1.93 -4.36 -0.30
C ARG A 93 -3.26 -5.12 -0.31
N ASN A 94 -3.39 -6.14 -1.15
CA ASN A 94 -4.59 -6.98 -1.21
C ASN A 94 -4.86 -7.68 0.13
N LYS A 95 -3.82 -8.24 0.76
CA LYS A 95 -3.97 -8.87 2.06
C LYS A 95 -4.39 -7.86 3.14
N LYS A 96 -3.70 -6.73 3.21
CA LYS A 96 -4.00 -5.68 4.20
C LYS A 96 -5.37 -5.05 3.98
N ALA A 97 -5.84 -4.95 2.74
CA ALA A 97 -7.21 -4.55 2.43
C ALA A 97 -8.23 -5.56 3.00
N GLY A 98 -7.99 -6.87 2.83
CA GLY A 98 -8.83 -7.92 3.43
C GLY A 98 -8.87 -7.87 4.96
N GLU A 99 -7.74 -7.60 5.61
CA GLU A 99 -7.65 -7.51 7.08
C GLU A 99 -8.28 -6.23 7.66
N THR A 100 -8.16 -5.10 6.96
CA THR A 100 -8.58 -3.79 7.47
C THR A 100 -9.93 -3.31 6.94
N GLY A 101 -10.47 -3.96 5.90
CA GLY A 101 -11.68 -3.54 5.20
C GLY A 101 -11.54 -2.27 4.37
N LYS A 102 -10.31 -1.74 4.21
CA LYS A 102 -10.02 -0.54 3.42
C LYS A 102 -9.82 -0.89 1.94
N PRO A 103 -10.10 0.05 1.01
CA PRO A 103 -9.80 -0.16 -0.41
C PRO A 103 -8.29 -0.33 -0.63
N VAL A 104 -7.93 -1.20 -1.58
CA VAL A 104 -6.53 -1.57 -1.90
C VAL A 104 -5.70 -0.35 -2.28
N GLU A 105 -6.33 0.64 -2.93
CA GLU A 105 -5.73 1.88 -3.39
C GLU A 105 -5.31 2.81 -2.24
N GLU A 106 -5.94 2.68 -1.06
CA GLU A 106 -5.58 3.43 0.14
C GLU A 106 -4.52 2.73 1.00
N ILE A 107 -4.28 1.45 0.77
CA ILE A 107 -3.22 0.72 1.48
C ILE A 107 -1.87 1.12 0.89
N VAL A 108 -0.97 1.57 1.75
CA VAL A 108 0.42 1.88 1.41
C VAL A 108 1.34 1.01 2.23
N TYR A 109 2.35 0.42 1.59
CA TYR A 109 3.37 -0.35 2.30
C TYR A 109 4.20 0.57 3.21
N GLU A 110 4.29 0.18 4.48
CA GLU A 110 5.13 0.83 5.46
C GLU A 110 6.44 0.06 5.67
N PRO A 111 7.61 0.72 5.56
CA PRO A 111 8.89 0.06 5.79
C PRO A 111 9.00 -0.51 7.20
N ARG A 112 9.44 -1.76 7.31
CA ARG A 112 9.82 -2.41 8.57
C ARG A 112 11.35 -2.48 8.63
N THR A 113 11.97 -1.57 9.38
CA THR A 113 13.44 -1.56 9.52
C THR A 113 13.86 -2.67 10.49
N ARG A 114 15.03 -3.27 10.22
CA ARG A 114 15.64 -4.28 11.09
C ARG A 114 16.89 -3.65 11.69
N PRO A 115 16.99 -3.56 13.03
CA PRO A 115 18.16 -2.93 13.65
C PRO A 115 19.41 -3.74 13.32
N VAL A 116 20.45 -3.04 12.87
CA VAL A 116 21.78 -3.64 12.71
C VAL A 116 22.42 -3.66 14.09
N LEU A 117 22.40 -4.81 14.75
CA LEU A 117 22.79 -4.92 16.17
C LEU A 117 24.29 -4.77 16.43
N SER A 118 25.14 -4.87 15.40
CA SER A 118 26.60 -4.82 15.57
C SER A 118 27.32 -4.60 14.24
N GLY A 119 28.56 -4.11 14.33
CA GLY A 119 29.52 -4.06 13.21
C GLY A 119 29.56 -2.70 12.53
N LEU A 120 30.24 -2.63 11.38
CA LEU A 120 30.50 -1.35 10.67
C LEU A 120 29.24 -0.58 10.25
N PHE A 121 28.07 -1.23 10.23
CA PHE A 121 26.80 -0.66 9.80
C PHE A 121 25.79 -0.48 10.94
N GLU A 122 26.19 -0.64 12.21
CA GLU A 122 25.28 -0.50 13.37
C GLU A 122 24.56 0.87 13.40
N ASN A 123 25.25 1.93 12.97
CA ASN A 123 24.76 3.31 12.96
C ASN A 123 24.41 3.79 11.53
N LEU A 124 24.10 2.88 10.60
CA LEU A 124 23.79 3.25 9.21
C LEU A 124 22.63 4.26 9.11
N GLY A 125 21.62 4.13 9.97
CA GLY A 125 20.47 5.05 10.04
C GLY A 125 20.86 6.50 10.36
N ALA A 126 21.96 6.73 11.09
CA ALA A 126 22.39 8.07 11.49
C ALA A 126 22.71 8.98 10.28
N PHE A 127 23.07 8.40 9.13
CA PHE A 127 23.26 9.16 7.88
C PHE A 127 21.98 9.87 7.43
N MET A 128 20.81 9.27 7.68
CA MET A 128 19.51 9.83 7.26
C MET A 128 19.18 11.11 8.02
N GLY A 129 19.70 11.25 9.24
CA GLY A 129 19.64 12.46 10.06
C GLY A 129 20.63 13.56 9.65
N THR A 130 21.34 13.43 8.53
CA THR A 130 22.29 14.45 8.09
C THR A 130 21.68 15.47 7.13
N GLY A 131 22.22 16.70 7.12
CA GLY A 131 21.83 17.72 6.14
C GLY A 131 22.11 17.31 4.69
N MET A 132 23.13 16.48 4.46
CA MET A 132 23.47 15.95 3.13
C MET A 132 22.39 15.00 2.63
N PHE A 133 21.91 14.07 3.47
CA PHE A 133 20.81 13.19 3.10
C PHE A 133 19.54 13.99 2.81
N CYS A 134 19.21 14.97 3.67
CA CYS A 134 18.06 15.86 3.43
C CYS A 134 18.18 16.61 2.09
N GLN A 135 19.39 17.04 1.72
CA GLN A 135 19.64 17.68 0.44
C GLN A 135 19.39 16.71 -0.73
N VAL A 136 19.86 15.47 -0.66
CA VAL A 136 19.60 14.43 -1.67
C VAL A 136 18.11 14.20 -1.84
N ILE A 137 17.37 14.04 -0.74
CA ILE A 137 15.91 13.87 -0.76
C ILE A 137 15.22 15.09 -1.37
N TYR A 138 15.60 16.30 -0.96
CA TYR A 138 15.01 17.53 -1.49
C TYR A 138 15.16 17.62 -3.02
N TYR A 139 16.37 17.43 -3.56
CA TYR A 139 16.58 17.52 -5.01
C TYR A 139 15.94 16.34 -5.77
N SER A 140 15.83 15.17 -5.14
CA SER A 140 15.12 14.03 -5.69
C SER A 140 13.61 14.27 -5.78
N LEU A 141 13.00 14.93 -4.79
CA LEU A 141 11.59 15.34 -4.85
C LEU A 141 11.36 16.52 -5.79
N LEU A 142 12.34 17.44 -5.89
CA LEU A 142 12.26 18.57 -6.81
C LEU A 142 12.30 18.12 -8.27
N TYR A 143 13.07 17.08 -8.58
CA TYR A 143 13.29 16.65 -9.96
C TYR A 143 11.98 16.35 -10.72
N PRO A 144 11.04 15.50 -10.24
CA PRO A 144 9.76 15.29 -10.92
C PRO A 144 8.94 16.56 -11.15
N LEU A 145 9.05 17.58 -10.29
CA LEU A 145 8.32 18.85 -10.43
C LEU A 145 8.87 19.74 -11.54
N VAL A 146 10.16 19.62 -11.87
CA VAL A 146 10.84 20.50 -12.83
C VAL A 146 11.39 19.74 -14.05
N ALA A 147 11.28 18.41 -14.09
CA ALA A 147 11.85 17.56 -15.13
C ALA A 147 11.42 17.96 -16.55
N HIS A 148 10.17 18.38 -16.73
CA HIS A 148 9.67 18.84 -18.04
C HIS A 148 10.47 20.03 -18.62
N LYS A 149 11.11 20.85 -17.78
CA LYS A 149 11.91 22.01 -18.21
C LYS A 149 13.31 21.62 -18.68
N PHE A 150 13.88 20.55 -18.13
CA PHE A 150 15.30 20.20 -18.31
C PHE A 150 15.52 18.85 -19.00
N ALA A 151 14.54 17.97 -18.96
CA ALA A 151 14.58 16.61 -19.49
C ALA A 151 13.20 16.23 -20.11
N PRO A 152 12.72 16.96 -21.14
CA PRO A 152 11.38 16.77 -21.71
C PRO A 152 11.18 15.40 -22.38
N SER A 153 12.28 14.71 -22.72
CA SER A 153 12.25 13.37 -23.31
C SER A 153 11.96 12.26 -22.30
N VAL A 154 12.01 12.55 -20.99
CA VAL A 154 11.78 11.53 -19.95
C VAL A 154 10.27 11.34 -19.76
N PRO A 155 9.73 10.13 -19.98
CA PRO A 155 8.32 9.87 -19.75
C PRO A 155 7.94 10.04 -18.26
N PHE A 156 6.76 10.60 -18.00
CA PHE A 156 6.27 10.80 -16.64
C PHE A 156 6.20 9.49 -15.84
N THR A 157 5.85 8.36 -16.48
CA THR A 157 5.83 7.03 -15.85
C THR A 157 7.18 6.62 -15.24
N ARG A 158 8.30 7.08 -15.81
CA ARG A 158 9.64 6.87 -15.23
C ARG A 158 9.88 7.76 -14.01
N LEU A 159 9.43 9.02 -14.07
CA LEU A 159 9.50 9.95 -12.94
C LEU A 159 8.65 9.44 -11.77
N GLU A 160 7.48 8.89 -12.04
CA GLU A 160 6.61 8.28 -11.05
C GLU A 160 7.27 7.07 -10.37
N THR A 161 7.85 6.16 -11.17
CA THR A 161 8.58 4.99 -10.63
C THR A 161 9.72 5.44 -9.71
N PHE A 162 10.48 6.47 -10.13
CA PHE A 162 11.55 7.06 -9.32
C PHE A 162 10.99 7.68 -8.03
N LEU A 163 9.91 8.46 -8.13
CA LEU A 163 9.28 9.10 -6.99
C LEU A 163 8.75 8.09 -5.96
N GLN A 164 8.20 6.96 -6.39
CA GLN A 164 7.79 5.88 -5.49
C GLN A 164 8.94 5.38 -4.60
N VAL A 165 10.14 5.27 -5.15
CA VAL A 165 11.36 4.87 -4.42
C VAL A 165 11.82 5.97 -3.47
N VAL A 166 11.83 7.23 -3.93
CA VAL A 166 12.19 8.38 -3.09
C VAL A 166 11.26 8.51 -1.89
N LEU A 167 9.95 8.39 -2.10
CA LEU A 167 8.96 8.43 -1.02
C LEU A 167 9.12 7.27 -0.04
N HIS A 168 9.46 6.08 -0.53
CA HIS A 168 9.79 4.95 0.35
C HIS A 168 11.03 5.23 1.21
N LEU A 169 12.08 5.80 0.61
CA LEU A 169 13.28 6.21 1.33
C LEU A 169 12.98 7.29 2.38
N VAL A 170 12.07 8.23 2.09
CA VAL A 170 11.57 9.20 3.07
C VAL A 170 10.85 8.51 4.23
N LEU A 171 10.00 7.50 3.97
CA LEU A 171 9.36 6.73 5.04
C LEU A 171 10.39 6.02 5.92
N ILE A 172 11.42 5.40 5.33
CA ILE A 172 12.51 4.78 6.09
C ILE A 172 13.20 5.83 6.97
N ALA A 173 13.54 6.99 6.42
CA ALA A 173 14.19 8.07 7.18
C ALA A 173 13.32 8.59 8.33
N ILE A 174 11.99 8.60 8.17
CA ILE A 174 11.07 8.93 9.27
C ILE A 174 11.06 7.83 10.34
N VAL A 175 11.07 6.56 9.96
CA VAL A 175 11.11 5.43 10.90
C VAL A 175 12.41 5.45 11.71
N GLU A 176 13.55 5.62 11.04
CA GLU A 176 14.89 5.68 11.65
C GLU A 176 15.15 6.93 12.51
N ASP A 177 14.37 8.00 12.34
CA ASP A 177 14.52 9.21 13.14
C ASP A 177 13.98 9.03 14.56
N MET A 178 14.79 8.49 15.46
CA MET A 178 14.41 8.23 16.86
C MET A 178 14.36 9.47 17.76
N THR A 179 14.44 10.69 17.20
CA THR A 179 14.43 11.93 17.99
C THR A 179 13.01 12.36 18.38
N ASP A 180 12.87 12.87 19.61
CA ASP A 180 11.61 13.40 20.11
C ASP A 180 11.49 14.92 19.89
N GLU A 181 10.25 15.43 19.89
CA GLU A 181 9.97 16.85 19.70
C GLU A 181 10.40 17.71 20.92
N THR A 182 10.47 17.11 22.11
CA THR A 182 10.82 17.81 23.37
C THR A 182 12.31 18.02 23.55
N GLU A 183 13.15 17.22 22.89
CA GLU A 183 14.60 17.27 23.01
C GLU A 183 15.19 18.36 22.10
N MET A 184 15.07 19.62 22.48
CA MET A 184 15.63 20.77 21.73
C MET A 184 17.16 20.92 21.88
N ALA A 185 17.87 19.85 22.21
CA ALA A 185 19.33 19.82 22.31
C ALA A 185 20.00 19.64 20.93
N GLY A 186 21.33 19.69 20.87
CA GLY A 186 22.11 19.56 19.62
C GLY A 186 21.82 18.30 18.80
N GLU A 187 21.23 17.26 19.40
CA GLU A 187 20.76 16.05 18.70
C GLU A 187 19.51 16.27 17.84
N SER A 188 18.64 17.23 18.17
CA SER A 188 17.52 17.60 17.29
C SER A 188 17.97 18.23 15.97
N LEU A 189 19.23 18.67 15.86
CA LEU A 189 19.80 19.10 14.57
C LEU A 189 20.12 17.92 13.66
N LYS A 190 20.21 16.70 14.20
CA LYS A 190 20.40 15.43 13.46
C LYS A 190 19.08 14.68 13.24
N SER A 191 17.96 15.39 13.23
CA SER A 191 16.63 14.84 12.94
C SER A 191 16.26 15.07 11.48
N PHE A 192 15.98 13.98 10.75
CA PHE A 192 15.44 14.05 9.39
C PHE A 192 14.09 14.76 9.38
N VAL A 193 13.17 14.40 10.29
CA VAL A 193 11.82 14.97 10.39
C VAL A 193 11.89 16.47 10.63
N TYR A 194 12.71 16.91 11.59
CA TYR A 194 12.90 18.34 11.86
C TYR A 194 13.44 19.10 10.65
N MET A 195 14.48 18.57 10.00
CA MET A 195 15.06 19.21 8.82
C MET A 195 14.10 19.23 7.63
N ALA A 196 13.32 18.16 7.43
CA ALA A 196 12.33 18.10 6.36
C ALA A 196 11.24 19.18 6.50
N LEU A 197 10.91 19.57 7.73
CA LEU A 197 9.91 20.58 8.06
C LEU A 197 10.48 22.01 8.03
N THR A 198 11.71 22.21 8.52
CA THR A 198 12.24 23.55 8.82
C THR A 198 13.37 24.01 7.91
N ARG A 199 14.19 23.08 7.40
CA ARG A 199 15.43 23.43 6.71
C ARG A 199 15.15 23.79 5.26
N ARG A 200 15.46 25.05 4.91
CA ARG A 200 15.32 25.55 3.54
C ARG A 200 16.52 25.17 2.68
N ALA A 201 16.26 24.59 1.52
CA ALA A 201 17.25 24.30 0.50
C ALA A 201 17.70 25.59 -0.22
N ARG A 202 18.94 25.55 -0.72
CA ARG A 202 19.50 26.59 -1.59
C ARG A 202 19.12 26.29 -3.04
N SER A 203 17.85 26.45 -3.38
CA SER A 203 17.32 26.17 -4.72
C SER A 203 16.65 27.40 -5.32
N ASN A 204 16.94 27.66 -6.60
CA ASN A 204 16.34 28.72 -7.42
C ASN A 204 15.57 28.15 -8.63
N PHE A 205 15.33 26.84 -8.70
CA PHE A 205 14.66 26.19 -9.83
C PHE A 205 13.13 26.42 -9.86
N MET A 206 12.55 26.91 -8.77
CA MET A 206 11.11 27.17 -8.62
C MET A 206 10.86 28.67 -8.41
N LEU A 207 10.95 29.45 -9.49
CA LEU A 207 10.70 30.89 -9.45
C LEU A 207 9.24 31.23 -9.11
N ASP A 208 8.31 30.40 -9.59
CA ASP A 208 6.86 30.59 -9.40
C ASP A 208 6.39 30.25 -7.97
N ALA A 209 7.23 29.59 -7.16
CA ALA A 209 6.91 29.16 -5.81
C ALA A 209 8.13 29.35 -4.87
N PRO A 210 8.52 30.59 -4.55
CA PRO A 210 9.76 30.88 -3.82
C PRO A 210 9.74 30.37 -2.38
N ASN A 211 8.56 30.15 -1.81
CA ASN A 211 8.37 29.62 -0.45
C ASN A 211 8.51 28.09 -0.37
N SER A 212 8.50 27.39 -1.51
CA SER A 212 8.56 25.92 -1.57
C SER A 212 9.99 25.40 -1.53
N ARG A 213 10.71 25.70 -0.44
CA ARG A 213 12.14 25.37 -0.26
C ARG A 213 12.41 24.28 0.78
N THR A 214 11.38 23.68 1.36
CA THR A 214 11.51 22.58 2.32
C THR A 214 10.99 21.27 1.70
N ILE A 215 11.38 20.13 2.26
CA ILE A 215 10.89 18.82 1.81
C ILE A 215 9.37 18.75 1.95
N VAL A 216 8.82 19.21 3.08
CA VAL A 216 7.37 19.25 3.31
C VAL A 216 6.62 20.12 2.30
N ALA A 217 7.22 21.23 1.85
CA ALA A 217 6.61 22.09 0.85
C ALA A 217 6.53 21.41 -0.53
N LEU A 218 7.58 20.67 -0.93
CA LEU A 218 7.56 19.90 -2.17
C LEU A 218 6.52 18.76 -2.10
N LEU A 219 6.47 18.04 -0.97
CA LEU A 219 5.46 17.00 -0.75
C LEU A 219 4.03 17.56 -0.81
N HIS A 220 3.79 18.71 -0.19
CA HIS A 220 2.50 19.38 -0.26
C HIS A 220 2.15 19.78 -1.70
N MET A 221 3.08 20.40 -2.43
CA MET A 221 2.86 20.78 -3.83
C MET A 221 2.56 19.56 -4.71
N MET A 222 3.25 18.44 -4.52
CA MET A 222 2.95 17.20 -5.24
C MET A 222 1.56 16.65 -4.89
N SER A 223 1.13 16.76 -3.63
CA SER A 223 -0.19 16.30 -3.17
C SER A 223 -1.36 17.09 -3.79
N THR A 224 -1.13 18.32 -4.24
CA THR A 224 -2.17 19.17 -4.83
C THR A 224 -2.29 19.06 -6.34
N LYS A 225 -1.36 18.38 -7.01
CA LYS A 225 -1.35 18.26 -8.46
C LYS A 225 -1.83 16.88 -8.92
N ASP A 226 -2.77 16.87 -9.87
CA ASP A 226 -3.37 15.65 -10.41
C ASP A 226 -2.36 14.75 -11.15
N GLU A 227 -1.26 15.33 -11.66
CA GLU A 227 -0.18 14.56 -12.30
C GLU A 227 0.39 13.49 -11.36
N PHE A 228 0.35 13.70 -10.04
CA PHE A 228 0.89 12.78 -9.03
C PHE A 228 -0.17 11.89 -8.37
N LYS A 229 -1.39 11.77 -8.93
CA LYS A 229 -2.52 11.07 -8.28
C LYS A 229 -2.22 9.65 -7.80
N THR A 230 -1.42 8.91 -8.55
CA THR A 230 -0.98 7.54 -8.26
C THR A 230 -0.09 7.43 -7.02
N VAL A 231 0.69 8.47 -6.71
CA VAL A 231 1.59 8.53 -5.53
C VAL A 231 0.96 9.25 -4.34
N HIS A 232 -0.21 9.90 -4.52
CA HIS A 232 -0.90 10.65 -3.47
C HIS A 232 -1.11 9.85 -2.17
N PRO A 233 -1.53 8.56 -2.19
CA PRO A 233 -1.68 7.80 -0.94
C PRO A 233 -0.37 7.73 -0.14
N LYS A 234 0.77 7.56 -0.82
CA LYS A 234 2.09 7.48 -0.17
C LYS A 234 2.58 8.84 0.32
N ILE A 235 2.32 9.91 -0.44
CA ILE A 235 2.59 11.28 0.03
C ILE A 235 1.76 11.59 1.27
N ALA A 236 0.46 11.24 1.27
CA ALA A 236 -0.43 11.43 2.41
C ALA A 236 0.08 10.66 3.65
N LEU A 237 0.55 9.43 3.47
CA LEU A 237 1.19 8.66 4.54
C LEU A 237 2.45 9.36 5.07
N VAL A 238 3.35 9.82 4.19
CA VAL A 238 4.56 10.56 4.59
C VAL A 238 4.19 11.79 5.42
N LEU A 239 3.27 12.62 4.93
CA LEU A 239 2.81 13.83 5.63
C LEU A 239 2.18 13.49 6.99
N LYS A 240 1.35 12.43 7.05
CA LYS A 240 0.76 11.93 8.30
C LYS A 240 1.85 11.54 9.30
N ARG A 241 2.89 10.84 8.86
CA ARG A 241 4.00 10.38 9.73
C ARG A 241 4.87 11.54 10.22
N LEU A 242 5.12 12.55 9.36
CA LEU A 242 5.79 13.79 9.77
C LEU A 242 4.99 14.52 10.85
N LYS A 243 3.66 14.67 10.68
CA LYS A 243 2.77 15.29 11.66
C LYS A 243 2.73 14.53 12.98
N GLN A 244 2.69 13.20 12.93
CA GLN A 244 2.69 12.34 14.12
C GLN A 244 3.98 12.47 14.94
N LYS A 245 5.15 12.57 14.29
CA LYS A 245 6.44 12.71 15.00
C LYS A 245 6.69 14.11 15.55
N ARG A 246 6.37 15.16 14.80
CA ARG A 246 6.63 16.55 15.22
C ARG A 246 5.44 17.46 14.90
N PRO A 247 4.34 17.39 15.67
CA PRO A 247 3.13 18.14 15.39
C PRO A 247 3.37 19.65 15.40
N ARG A 248 4.07 20.22 16.38
CA ARG A 248 4.25 21.69 16.47
C ARG A 248 5.06 22.22 15.30
N ALA A 249 6.15 21.54 14.96
CA ALA A 249 6.98 21.92 13.81
C ALA A 249 6.20 21.78 12.49
N PHE A 250 5.34 20.76 12.39
CA PHE A 250 4.50 20.54 11.22
C PHE A 250 3.44 21.64 11.05
N GLU A 251 2.72 22.01 12.12
CA GLU A 251 1.74 23.10 12.10
C GLU A 251 2.39 24.44 11.72
N ALA A 252 3.57 24.74 12.27
CA ALA A 252 4.34 25.94 11.94
C ALA A 252 4.77 25.96 10.45
N ALA A 253 5.23 24.82 9.93
CA ALA A 253 5.60 24.69 8.52
C ALA A 253 4.40 24.92 7.59
N TYR A 254 3.25 24.31 7.88
CA TYR A 254 2.03 24.49 7.09
C TYR A 254 1.45 25.91 7.16
N THR A 255 1.51 26.53 8.34
CA THR A 255 1.15 27.94 8.51
C THR A 255 2.02 28.83 7.63
N SER A 256 3.33 28.55 7.57
CA SER A 256 4.26 29.30 6.69
C SER A 256 4.00 29.09 5.19
N LEU A 257 3.34 27.99 4.83
CA LEU A 257 2.88 27.71 3.46
C LEU A 257 1.51 28.32 3.15
N GLY A 258 0.82 28.92 4.12
CA GLY A 258 -0.52 29.49 3.94
C GLY A 258 -1.63 28.44 3.84
N VAL A 259 -1.41 27.24 4.38
CA VAL A 259 -2.35 26.11 4.30
C VAL A 259 -2.97 25.86 5.68
N LEU A 260 -4.30 25.87 5.77
CA LEU A 260 -5.03 25.46 6.97
C LEU A 260 -4.86 23.95 7.19
N VAL A 261 -4.32 23.58 8.36
CA VAL A 261 -3.91 22.20 8.67
C VAL A 261 -5.08 21.22 8.83
N ASP A 262 -6.29 21.74 8.98
CA ASP A 262 -7.52 20.96 9.06
C ASP A 262 -7.81 20.13 7.78
N ARG A 263 -7.20 20.50 6.64
CA ARG A 263 -7.34 19.76 5.37
C ARG A 263 -6.63 18.40 5.32
N ILE A 264 -5.84 18.04 6.34
CA ILE A 264 -5.12 16.74 6.36
C ILE A 264 -5.94 15.63 7.02
N HIS A 265 -6.97 15.97 7.81
CA HIS A 265 -7.85 14.99 8.46
C HIS A 265 -9.09 14.61 7.67
N THR A 266 -9.34 15.24 6.53
CA THR A 266 -10.45 14.91 5.64
C THR A 266 -9.89 14.46 4.31
N SER A 267 -10.09 13.17 4.02
CA SER A 267 -10.22 12.64 2.66
C SER A 267 -10.67 13.73 1.69
N SER A 268 -9.91 13.88 0.62
CA SER A 268 -10.17 14.77 -0.52
C SER A 268 -11.67 14.94 -0.81
N PRO A 269 -12.19 16.17 -1.03
CA PRO A 269 -13.62 16.42 -1.30
C PRO A 269 -14.14 15.77 -2.58
N ALA A 270 -13.26 15.14 -3.37
CA ALA A 270 -13.64 14.34 -4.54
C ALA A 270 -14.17 12.94 -4.19
N ASN A 271 -13.87 12.40 -3.00
CA ASN A 271 -14.26 11.02 -2.66
C ASN A 271 -15.61 10.96 -1.95
N THR A 272 -16.00 11.99 -1.18
CA THR A 272 -17.31 12.02 -0.52
C THR A 272 -18.46 12.11 -1.52
N SER A 273 -18.31 12.88 -2.61
CA SER A 273 -19.34 12.98 -3.65
C SER A 273 -19.52 11.68 -4.43
N VAL A 274 -18.43 10.96 -4.72
CA VAL A 274 -18.47 9.67 -5.44
C VAL A 274 -19.00 8.55 -4.56
N GLU A 275 -18.63 8.51 -3.27
CA GLU A 275 -19.14 7.51 -2.33
C GLU A 275 -20.63 7.75 -2.01
N GLU A 276 -21.06 9.01 -1.82
CA GLU A 276 -22.47 9.36 -1.68
C GLU A 276 -23.28 9.03 -2.94
N GLU A 277 -22.74 9.26 -4.13
CA GLU A 277 -23.44 8.93 -5.38
C GLU A 277 -23.49 7.41 -5.62
N ARG A 278 -22.44 6.67 -5.25
CA ARG A 278 -22.41 5.20 -5.29
C ARG A 278 -23.38 4.58 -4.29
N GLU A 279 -23.48 5.15 -3.08
CA GLU A 279 -24.49 4.77 -2.09
C GLU A 279 -25.92 5.05 -2.58
N ARG A 280 -26.17 6.22 -3.17
CA ARG A 280 -27.49 6.57 -3.75
C ARG A 280 -27.87 5.62 -4.88
N ARG A 281 -26.93 5.26 -5.77
CA ARG A 281 -27.16 4.29 -6.85
C ARG A 281 -27.43 2.88 -6.31
N LYS A 282 -26.72 2.42 -5.27
CA LYS A 282 -27.00 1.14 -4.59
C LYS A 282 -28.40 1.12 -3.93
N LYS A 283 -28.77 2.18 -3.22
CA LYS A 283 -30.09 2.32 -2.59
C LYS A 283 -31.22 2.37 -3.64
N ALA A 284 -31.00 3.05 -4.76
CA ALA A 284 -31.96 3.08 -5.88
C ALA A 284 -32.10 1.71 -6.56
N ALA A 285 -31.00 0.96 -6.74
CA ALA A 285 -31.04 -0.40 -7.30
C ALA A 285 -31.79 -1.38 -6.38
N LEU A 286 -31.54 -1.34 -5.07
CA LEU A 286 -32.26 -2.14 -4.07
C LEU A 286 -33.75 -1.80 -4.02
N SER A 287 -34.10 -0.51 -4.07
CA SER A 287 -35.50 -0.07 -4.13
C SER A 287 -36.19 -0.51 -5.43
N CYS A 288 -35.50 -0.47 -6.56
CA CYS A 288 -36.03 -0.95 -7.84
C CYS A 288 -36.25 -2.48 -7.82
N GLN A 289 -35.29 -3.24 -7.28
CA GLN A 289 -35.38 -4.69 -7.12
C GLN A 289 -36.54 -5.08 -6.18
N ALA A 290 -36.70 -4.37 -5.06
CA ALA A 290 -37.82 -4.57 -4.14
C ALA A 290 -39.18 -4.27 -4.79
N ARG A 291 -39.27 -3.22 -5.61
CA ARG A 291 -40.50 -2.89 -6.35
C ARG A 291 -40.86 -3.96 -7.38
N VAL A 292 -39.87 -4.47 -8.13
CA VAL A 292 -40.09 -5.56 -9.09
C VAL A 292 -40.52 -6.85 -8.38
N MET A 293 -39.90 -7.19 -7.24
CA MET A 293 -40.31 -8.35 -6.45
C MET A 293 -41.72 -8.19 -5.86
N ALA A 294 -42.09 -6.99 -5.39
CA ALA A 294 -43.45 -6.72 -4.91
C ALA A 294 -44.49 -6.84 -6.04
N GLN A 295 -44.15 -6.36 -7.23
CA GLN A 295 -45.02 -6.47 -8.41
C GLN A 295 -45.15 -7.93 -8.87
N PHE A 296 -44.07 -8.72 -8.80
CA PHE A 296 -44.09 -10.15 -9.08
C PHE A 296 -44.92 -10.95 -8.04
N GLN A 297 -44.82 -10.58 -6.76
CA GLN A 297 -45.66 -11.17 -5.69
C GLN A 297 -47.13 -10.81 -5.83
N GLN A 298 -47.45 -9.56 -6.22
CA GLN A 298 -48.82 -9.16 -6.52
C GLN A 298 -49.36 -9.92 -7.74
N GLN A 299 -48.56 -10.09 -8.78
CA GLN A 299 -48.95 -10.89 -9.94
C GLN A 299 -49.18 -12.35 -9.57
N GLN A 300 -48.29 -12.98 -8.78
CA GLN A 300 -48.52 -14.35 -8.27
C GLN A 300 -49.79 -14.45 -7.40
N LYS A 301 -50.03 -13.49 -6.50
CA LYS A 301 -51.26 -13.47 -5.69
C LYS A 301 -52.51 -13.32 -6.56
N SER A 302 -52.50 -12.41 -7.53
CA SER A 302 -53.61 -12.26 -8.48
C SER A 302 -53.81 -13.50 -9.37
N PHE A 303 -52.74 -14.25 -9.65
CA PHE A 303 -52.82 -15.51 -10.40
C PHE A 303 -53.42 -16.63 -9.55
N MET A 304 -53.07 -16.72 -8.26
CA MET A 304 -53.69 -17.67 -7.32
C MET A 304 -55.15 -17.33 -7.01
N GLU A 305 -55.50 -16.05 -6.88
CA GLU A 305 -56.89 -15.60 -6.69
C GLU A 305 -57.76 -15.90 -7.92
N ASN A 306 -57.23 -15.72 -9.13
CA ASN A 306 -57.96 -16.04 -10.36
C ASN A 306 -58.05 -17.54 -10.65
N GLN A 307 -57.11 -18.37 -10.17
CA GLN A 307 -57.20 -19.83 -10.26
C GLN A 307 -58.15 -20.44 -9.21
N THR A 308 -58.35 -19.79 -8.06
CA THR A 308 -59.36 -20.23 -7.07
C THR A 308 -60.78 -19.84 -7.47
N THR A 309 -60.97 -18.98 -8.48
CA THR A 309 -62.30 -18.68 -9.04
C THR A 309 -62.70 -19.61 -10.19
N ILE A 310 -61.81 -20.49 -10.66
CA ILE A 310 -62.05 -21.42 -11.77
C ILE A 310 -61.46 -22.79 -11.42
N ASP A 311 -62.08 -23.53 -10.50
CA ASP A 311 -62.34 -24.97 -10.66
C ASP A 311 -63.29 -25.52 -9.57
N CYS A 312 -64.03 -26.57 -9.92
CA CYS A 312 -64.94 -27.41 -9.13
C CYS A 312 -66.45 -27.05 -9.15
N GLY A 313 -67.01 -26.90 -10.35
CA GLY A 313 -68.39 -27.33 -10.61
C GLY A 313 -68.43 -28.83 -10.86
N SER A 314 -68.69 -29.62 -9.81
CA SER A 314 -68.87 -31.06 -9.88
C SER A 314 -70.29 -31.41 -10.33
N ASP A 315 -70.47 -31.77 -11.60
CA ASP A 315 -71.64 -32.55 -12.05
C ASP A 315 -71.30 -34.04 -11.89
N LEU A 316 -71.70 -34.60 -10.75
CA LEU A 316 -71.89 -36.04 -10.54
C LEU A 316 -73.38 -36.24 -10.25
N ASP A 317 -74.15 -36.54 -11.30
CA ASP A 317 -75.47 -37.15 -11.14
C ASP A 317 -75.35 -38.64 -11.48
N GLU A 318 -75.40 -39.47 -10.44
CA GLU A 318 -75.79 -40.88 -10.51
C GLU A 318 -77.30 -40.95 -10.20
N ASP A 319 -78.12 -41.53 -11.08
CA ASP A 319 -78.88 -42.77 -10.80
C ASP A 319 -80.02 -43.05 -11.82
N GLU A 320 -80.25 -44.35 -11.99
CA GLU A 320 -81.19 -45.04 -12.89
C GLU A 320 -82.68 -44.72 -12.68
N GLN A 321 -83.42 -44.48 -13.78
CA GLN A 321 -84.64 -45.23 -14.20
C GLN A 321 -85.22 -44.73 -15.53
#